data_AF-X6CXL7-F1
#
_entry.id   AF-X6CXL7-F1
#
_cell.length_a   1.000
_cell.length_b   1.000
_cell.length_c   1.000
_cell.angle_alpha   90.00
_cell.angle_beta   90.00
_cell.angle_gamma   90.00
#
_symmetry.space_group_name_H-M   'P 1'
#
loop_
_entity.id
_entity.type
_entity.pdbx_description
1 polymer ?
#
loop_
_entity_poly.entity_id
_entity_poly.type
_entity_poly.pdbx_seq_one_letter_code
_entity_poly.pdbx_strand_id
1 'polypeptide(L)'
;MPFLAAIFSRQGFAILLLSTILAACTVVVDDGPGPRPPRPEPQYCSRQYEPVCARRGGDRQTFANACLADRAGYRIVRDGPCRDGGDGGAGEEQTFCTREYAPVCARRHGEMRTFPNACEARAADYRVVDDGPC
;
A
#
# COMPACT_ATOMS: atom_id res chain seq x y z
N MET A 1 -28.28 51.55 70.15
CA MET A 1 -27.38 50.57 69.49
C MET A 1 -27.50 50.51 67.94
N PRO A 2 -27.57 51.61 67.15
CA PRO A 2 -27.65 51.51 65.68
C PRO A 2 -26.29 51.68 64.96
N PHE A 3 -25.28 52.27 65.61
CA PHE A 3 -23.98 52.59 64.98
C PHE A 3 -23.10 51.37 64.66
N LEU A 4 -23.22 50.29 65.45
CA LEU A 4 -22.41 49.07 65.24
C LEU A 4 -22.89 48.25 64.03
N ALA A 5 -24.19 48.28 63.70
CA ALA A 5 -24.75 47.54 62.57
C ALA A 5 -24.35 48.13 61.20
N ALA A 6 -24.24 49.46 61.10
CA ALA A 6 -23.83 50.14 59.87
C ALA A 6 -22.33 49.94 59.54
N ILE A 7 -21.49 49.79 60.57
CA ILE A 7 -20.05 49.51 60.42
C ILE A 7 -19.85 48.06 59.94
N PHE A 8 -20.57 47.09 60.51
CA PHE A 8 -20.54 45.70 60.04
C PHE A 8 -21.05 45.55 58.59
N SER A 9 -22.04 46.36 58.19
CA SER A 9 -22.56 46.40 56.82
C SER A 9 -21.54 46.97 55.81
N ARG A 10 -20.84 48.08 56.12
CA ARG A 10 -19.79 48.64 55.24
C ARG A 10 -18.57 47.72 55.13
N GLN A 11 -18.14 47.11 56.23
CA GLN A 11 -17.01 46.19 56.23
C GLN A 11 -17.36 44.88 55.50
N GLY A 12 -18.59 44.37 55.65
CA GLY A 12 -19.08 43.21 54.92
C GLY A 12 -19.13 43.44 53.40
N PHE A 13 -19.58 44.62 52.96
CA PHE A 13 -19.56 44.99 51.54
C PHE A 13 -18.14 45.10 50.99
N ALA A 14 -17.21 45.69 51.76
CA ALA A 14 -15.81 45.79 51.38
C ALA A 14 -15.14 44.42 51.26
N ILE A 15 -15.42 43.50 52.19
CA ILE A 15 -14.87 42.13 52.17
C ILE A 15 -15.45 41.33 51.00
N LEU A 16 -16.75 41.44 50.72
CA LEU A 16 -17.38 40.79 49.57
C LEU A 16 -16.81 41.30 48.24
N LEU A 17 -16.65 42.62 48.10
CA LEU A 17 -16.03 43.21 46.91
C LEU A 17 -14.58 42.74 46.75
N LEU A 18 -13.78 42.75 47.82
CA LEU A 18 -12.39 42.30 47.77
C LEU A 18 -12.29 40.81 47.41
N SER A 19 -13.18 39.97 47.96
CA SER A 19 -13.29 38.54 47.64
C SER A 19 -13.61 38.31 46.15
N THR A 20 -14.54 39.08 45.58
CA THR A 20 -14.86 38.97 44.15
C THR A 20 -13.71 39.40 43.24
N ILE A 21 -12.93 40.42 43.65
CA ILE A 21 -11.75 40.89 42.89
C ILE A 21 -10.62 39.86 42.93
N LEU A 22 -10.36 39.25 44.10
CA LEU A 22 -9.35 38.20 44.26
C LEU A 22 -9.73 36.91 43.50
N ALA A 23 -11.00 36.65 43.29
CA ALA A 23 -11.50 35.50 42.52
C ALA A 23 -11.46 35.71 40.99
N ALA A 24 -11.23 36.93 40.50
CA ALA A 24 -11.29 37.28 39.08
C ALA A 24 -10.02 36.97 38.28
N CYS A 25 -8.97 36.41 38.90
CA CYS A 25 -7.74 36.03 38.21
C CYS A 25 -7.86 34.63 37.58
N THR A 26 -8.66 34.47 36.52
CA THR A 26 -8.63 33.25 35.70
C THR A 26 -7.55 33.38 34.64
N VAL A 27 -6.51 32.54 34.70
CA VAL A 27 -5.51 32.46 33.63
C VAL A 27 -6.15 31.86 32.38
N VAL A 28 -6.09 32.59 31.26
CA VAL A 28 -6.46 32.04 29.95
C VAL A 28 -5.28 31.22 29.48
N VAL A 29 -5.43 29.90 29.43
CA VAL A 29 -4.47 29.02 28.76
C VAL A 29 -4.73 29.16 27.26
N ASP A 30 -3.85 29.89 26.57
CA ASP A 30 -3.89 30.01 25.11
C ASP A 30 -3.24 28.75 24.53
N ASP A 31 -4.06 27.70 24.34
CA ASP A 31 -3.66 26.51 23.60
C ASP A 31 -3.54 26.88 22.13
N GLY A 32 -2.38 27.42 21.75
CA GLY A 32 -2.06 27.75 20.37
C GLY A 32 -2.28 26.56 19.42
N PRO A 33 -2.42 26.79 18.10
CA PRO A 33 -2.69 25.72 17.15
C PRO A 33 -1.65 24.61 17.28
N GLY A 34 -2.13 23.42 17.65
CA GLY A 34 -1.27 22.27 17.88
C GLY A 34 -0.37 21.93 16.68
N PRO A 35 0.69 21.13 16.89
CA PRO A 35 1.62 20.76 15.84
C PRO A 35 0.89 20.21 14.62
N ARG A 36 1.13 20.82 13.44
CA ARG A 36 0.58 20.29 12.19
C ARG A 36 1.15 18.89 11.97
N PRO A 37 0.33 17.90 11.57
CA PRO A 37 0.84 16.58 11.22
C PRO A 37 1.88 16.73 10.10
N PRO A 38 2.97 15.94 10.13
CA PRO A 38 3.97 15.98 9.07
C PRO A 38 3.29 15.76 7.73
N ARG A 39 3.47 16.71 6.81
CA ARG A 39 2.98 16.59 5.45
C ARG A 39 3.71 15.40 4.83
N PRO A 40 3.01 14.44 4.19
CA PRO A 40 3.68 13.31 3.56
C PRO A 40 4.68 13.84 2.55
N GLU A 41 5.95 13.58 2.81
CA GLU A 41 7.03 14.04 1.94
C GLU A 41 6.83 13.40 0.56
N PRO A 42 7.07 14.14 -0.54
CA PRO A 42 7.15 13.54 -1.85
C PRO A 42 8.30 12.53 -1.82
N GLN A 43 7.95 11.25 -1.69
CA GLN A 43 8.90 10.16 -1.80
C GLN A 43 9.45 10.24 -3.23
N TYR A 44 10.74 10.54 -3.40
CA TYR A 44 11.43 10.50 -4.69
C TYR A 44 12.19 9.17 -4.78
N CYS A 45 12.05 8.47 -5.91
CA CYS A 45 12.80 7.24 -6.14
C CYS A 45 14.01 7.57 -7.00
N SER A 46 15.15 6.98 -6.64
CA SER A 46 16.32 6.99 -7.51
C SER A 46 15.98 6.28 -8.83
N ARG A 47 16.72 6.64 -9.89
CA ARG A 47 16.66 5.93 -11.18
C ARG A 47 17.61 4.72 -11.21
N GLN A 48 18.12 4.30 -10.06
CA GLN A 48 18.98 3.13 -9.94
C GLN A 48 18.16 1.87 -10.23
N TYR A 49 18.70 0.98 -11.05
CA TYR A 49 18.06 -0.27 -11.41
C TYR A 49 18.60 -1.41 -10.53
N GLU A 50 17.81 -1.80 -9.55
CA GLU A 50 18.07 -2.87 -8.58
C GLU A 50 16.77 -3.67 -8.43
N PRO A 51 16.46 -4.55 -9.39
CA PRO A 51 15.10 -5.08 -9.55
C PRO A 51 14.69 -5.92 -8.35
N VAL A 52 13.43 -5.80 -7.96
CA VAL A 52 12.83 -6.58 -6.87
C VAL A 52 11.52 -7.22 -7.32
N CYS A 53 11.24 -8.39 -6.77
CA CYS A 53 9.96 -9.06 -6.93
C CYS A 53 9.05 -8.68 -5.77
N ALA A 54 7.93 -8.03 -6.05
CA ALA A 54 7.00 -7.58 -5.03
C ALA A 54 5.57 -8.09 -5.30
N ARG A 55 4.76 -8.17 -4.25
CA ARG A 55 3.39 -8.70 -4.31
C ARG A 55 2.40 -7.79 -3.59
N ARG A 56 1.19 -7.66 -4.15
CA ARG A 56 0.03 -7.02 -3.54
C ARG A 56 -1.18 -7.92 -3.73
N GLY A 57 -1.69 -8.50 -2.65
CA GLY A 57 -2.76 -9.50 -2.74
C GLY A 57 -2.31 -10.74 -3.53
N GLY A 58 -3.03 -11.07 -4.61
CA GLY A 58 -2.69 -12.15 -5.55
C GLY A 58 -1.66 -11.76 -6.62
N ASP A 59 -1.45 -10.46 -6.84
CA ASP A 59 -0.65 -9.94 -7.94
C ASP A 59 0.83 -9.88 -7.58
N ARG A 60 1.69 -10.41 -8.44
CA ARG A 60 3.14 -10.39 -8.29
C ARG A 60 3.77 -9.70 -9.49
N GLN A 61 4.63 -8.72 -9.26
CA GLN A 61 5.25 -7.92 -10.32
C GLN A 61 6.72 -7.59 -10.00
N THR A 62 7.52 -7.47 -11.06
CA THR A 62 8.90 -6.97 -10.98
C THR A 62 8.92 -5.45 -11.01
N PHE A 63 9.54 -4.83 -10.02
CA PHE A 63 9.79 -3.38 -9.99
C PHE A 63 11.26 -3.09 -10.28
N ALA A 64 11.55 -1.97 -10.93
CA ALA A 64 12.92 -1.56 -11.26
C ALA A 64 13.80 -1.29 -10.03
N ASN A 65 13.18 -0.92 -8.89
CA ASN A 65 13.83 -0.87 -7.59
C ASN A 65 12.81 -0.95 -6.44
N ALA A 66 13.32 -1.13 -5.22
CA ALA A 66 12.54 -1.21 -3.99
C ALA A 66 11.64 0.02 -3.76
N CYS A 67 12.18 1.23 -3.97
CA CYS A 67 11.42 2.47 -3.78
C CYS A 67 10.18 2.53 -4.67
N LEU A 68 10.30 2.09 -5.94
CA LEU A 68 9.16 2.06 -6.86
C LEU A 68 8.10 1.03 -6.42
N ALA A 69 8.52 -0.11 -5.88
CA ALA A 69 7.60 -1.11 -5.32
C ALA A 69 6.83 -0.55 -4.11
N ASP A 70 7.55 0.10 -3.18
CA ASP A 70 6.96 0.68 -1.96
C ASP A 70 5.98 1.80 -2.30
N ARG A 71 6.35 2.69 -3.23
CA ARG A 71 5.45 3.75 -3.72
C ARG A 71 4.18 3.18 -4.37
N ALA A 72 4.31 2.06 -5.07
CA ALA A 72 3.18 1.37 -5.68
C ALA A 72 2.33 0.56 -4.66
N GLY A 73 2.76 0.49 -3.39
CA GLY A 73 2.08 -0.26 -2.33
C GLY A 73 2.26 -1.77 -2.43
N TYR A 74 3.32 -2.23 -3.09
CA TYR A 74 3.67 -3.64 -3.16
C TYR A 74 4.66 -4.00 -2.05
N ARG A 75 4.52 -5.20 -1.48
CA ARG A 75 5.47 -5.73 -0.50
C ARG A 75 6.52 -6.57 -1.21
N ILE A 76 7.80 -6.24 -1.03
CA ILE A 76 8.92 -7.00 -1.60
C ILE A 76 8.93 -8.42 -1.01
N VAL A 77 9.00 -9.41 -1.90
CA VAL A 77 9.04 -10.84 -1.57
C VAL A 77 10.46 -11.38 -1.68
N ARG A 78 11.24 -10.88 -2.64
CA ARG A 78 12.62 -11.31 -2.91
C ARG A 78 13.37 -10.26 -3.72
N ASP A 79 14.68 -10.22 -3.53
CA ASP A 79 15.60 -9.52 -4.42
C ASP A 79 15.66 -10.17 -5.82
N GLY A 80 15.92 -9.34 -6.82
CA GLY A 80 15.87 -9.71 -8.23
C GLY A 80 14.44 -9.79 -8.78
N PRO A 81 14.30 -9.97 -10.10
CA PRO A 81 12.99 -10.06 -10.74
C PRO A 81 12.20 -11.27 -10.27
N CYS A 82 10.89 -11.24 -10.45
CA CYS A 82 10.05 -12.40 -10.17
C CYS A 82 10.45 -13.59 -11.05
N ARG A 83 10.62 -14.76 -10.41
CA ARG A 83 11.02 -16.02 -11.07
C ARG A 83 9.81 -16.94 -11.03
N ASP A 84 8.70 -16.56 -11.68
CA ASP A 84 7.51 -17.39 -11.88
C ASP A 84 6.69 -16.65 -12.96
N GLY A 85 6.34 -17.35 -14.04
CA GLY A 85 5.92 -16.77 -15.32
C GLY A 85 4.61 -15.96 -15.30
N GLY A 86 4.59 -14.89 -16.09
CA GLY A 86 3.44 -14.02 -16.33
C GLY A 86 3.58 -12.64 -15.67
N ASP A 87 2.99 -11.62 -16.27
CA ASP A 87 2.75 -10.28 -15.68
C ASP A 87 3.90 -9.26 -15.65
N GLY A 88 4.80 -9.36 -16.63
CA GLY A 88 5.74 -8.28 -16.99
C GLY A 88 5.76 -7.91 -18.47
N GLY A 89 4.82 -8.43 -19.25
CA GLY A 89 4.74 -8.23 -20.69
C GLY A 89 4.15 -9.46 -21.36
N ALA A 90 2.82 -9.61 -21.32
CA ALA A 90 2.10 -10.36 -22.34
C ALA A 90 2.18 -9.57 -23.66
N GLY A 91 3.39 -9.36 -24.17
CA GLY A 91 3.57 -9.41 -25.60
C GLY A 91 3.40 -10.87 -25.92
N GLU A 92 2.37 -11.19 -26.68
CA GLU A 92 2.27 -12.44 -27.43
C GLU A 92 3.67 -12.73 -27.97
N GLU A 93 4.42 -13.59 -27.30
CA GLU A 93 5.70 -14.06 -27.83
C GLU A 93 5.27 -14.92 -28.98
N GLN A 94 5.19 -14.30 -30.17
CA GLN A 94 4.80 -14.91 -31.42
C GLN A 94 5.74 -16.09 -31.61
N THR A 95 5.32 -17.25 -31.10
CA THR A 95 6.14 -18.44 -31.07
C THR A 95 6.06 -19.01 -32.47
N PHE A 96 7.13 -18.82 -33.23
CA PHE A 96 7.21 -19.33 -34.60
C PHE A 96 7.41 -20.84 -34.57
N CYS A 97 6.32 -21.58 -34.77
CA CYS A 97 6.38 -23.03 -34.91
C CYS A 97 6.62 -23.44 -36.36
N THR A 98 7.42 -24.49 -36.56
CA THR A 98 7.52 -25.16 -37.85
C THR A 98 6.19 -25.85 -38.17
N ARG A 99 5.90 -26.07 -39.45
CA ARG A 99 4.73 -26.86 -39.88
C ARG A 99 5.02 -28.36 -39.92
N GLU A 100 5.99 -28.81 -39.14
CA GLU A 100 6.28 -30.23 -38.99
C GLU A 100 5.13 -30.90 -38.24
N TYR A 101 4.70 -32.05 -38.74
CA TYR A 101 3.63 -32.83 -38.14
C TYR A 101 4.24 -33.98 -37.32
N ALA A 102 4.23 -33.82 -36.00
CA ALA A 102 4.70 -34.78 -35.01
C ALA A 102 3.75 -34.69 -33.81
N PRO A 103 2.55 -35.30 -33.90
CA PRO A 103 1.43 -34.99 -33.03
C PRO A 103 1.68 -35.40 -31.59
N VAL A 104 1.23 -34.58 -30.65
CA VAL A 104 1.40 -34.83 -29.21
C VAL A 104 0.10 -34.65 -28.45
N CYS A 105 -0.07 -35.40 -27.37
CA CYS A 105 -1.18 -35.27 -26.45
C CYS A 105 -0.76 -34.29 -25.36
N ALA A 106 -1.50 -33.20 -25.20
CA ALA A 106 -1.18 -32.17 -24.24
C ALA A 106 -2.39 -31.85 -23.36
N ARG A 107 -2.14 -31.42 -22.12
CA ARG A 107 -3.17 -31.14 -21.11
C ARG A 107 -3.12 -29.71 -20.61
N ARG A 108 -4.28 -29.08 -20.49
CA ARG A 108 -4.48 -27.78 -19.85
C ARG A 108 -5.76 -27.79 -19.02
N HIS A 109 -5.67 -27.44 -17.74
CA HIS A 109 -6.82 -27.41 -16.80
C HIS A 109 -7.71 -28.67 -16.80
N GLY A 110 -7.12 -29.85 -17.03
CA GLY A 110 -7.85 -31.13 -17.06
C GLY A 110 -8.43 -31.52 -18.43
N GLU A 111 -8.38 -30.62 -19.42
CA GLU A 111 -8.73 -30.93 -20.81
C GLU A 111 -7.50 -31.51 -21.53
N MET A 112 -7.70 -32.61 -22.28
CA MET A 112 -6.68 -33.22 -23.14
C MET A 112 -7.00 -32.94 -24.60
N ARG A 113 -5.98 -32.52 -25.35
CA ARG A 113 -6.10 -32.23 -26.79
C ARG A 113 -4.85 -32.67 -27.53
N THR A 114 -5.05 -33.18 -28.74
CA THR A 114 -3.98 -33.47 -29.68
C THR A 114 -3.58 -32.20 -30.41
N PHE A 115 -2.28 -31.90 -30.40
CA PHE A 115 -1.69 -30.80 -31.16
C PHE A 115 -0.88 -31.32 -32.34
N PRO A 116 -0.78 -30.58 -33.47
CA PRO A 116 0.02 -30.99 -34.63
C PRO A 116 1.50 -31.22 -34.30
N ASN A 117 2.04 -30.46 -33.34
CA ASN A 117 3.38 -30.67 -32.78
C ASN A 117 3.53 -30.06 -31.38
N ALA A 118 4.64 -30.40 -30.72
CA ALA A 118 4.96 -29.93 -29.37
C ALA A 118 5.20 -28.41 -29.27
N CYS A 119 5.63 -27.76 -30.35
CA CYS A 119 5.77 -26.31 -30.36
C CYS A 119 4.39 -25.64 -30.25
N GLU A 120 3.44 -26.05 -31.09
CA GLU A 120 2.07 -25.52 -31.10
C GLU A 120 1.35 -25.78 -29.77
N ALA A 121 1.57 -26.96 -29.15
CA ALA A 121 1.04 -27.24 -27.82
C ALA A 121 1.53 -26.23 -26.77
N ARG A 122 2.84 -25.95 -26.74
CA ARG A 122 3.44 -25.00 -25.77
C ARG A 122 3.04 -23.56 -26.07
N ALA A 123 2.96 -23.18 -27.34
CA ALA A 123 2.51 -21.86 -27.77
C ALA A 123 1.05 -21.58 -27.37
N ALA A 124 0.24 -22.63 -27.24
CA ALA A 124 -1.14 -22.57 -26.73
C ALA A 124 -1.27 -22.77 -25.22
N ASP A 125 -0.16 -22.77 -24.46
CA ASP A 125 -0.09 -23.02 -23.02
C ASP A 125 -0.57 -24.41 -22.57
N TYR A 126 -0.40 -25.43 -23.41
CA TYR A 126 -0.62 -26.84 -23.03
C TYR A 126 0.69 -27.52 -22.65
N ARG A 127 0.65 -28.39 -21.63
CA ARG A 127 1.78 -29.25 -21.25
C ARG A 127 1.64 -30.60 -21.96
N VAL A 128 2.66 -30.99 -22.73
CA VAL A 128 2.74 -32.31 -23.36
C VAL A 128 2.80 -33.41 -22.29
N VAL A 129 1.98 -34.45 -22.47
CA VAL A 129 1.84 -35.61 -21.58
C VAL A 129 2.25 -36.90 -22.29
N ASP A 130 2.03 -36.98 -23.62
CA ASP A 130 2.39 -38.11 -24.46
C ASP A 130 2.94 -37.62 -25.82
N ASP A 131 3.83 -38.41 -26.43
CA ASP A 131 4.46 -38.16 -27.73
C ASP A 131 3.60 -38.62 -28.93
N GLY A 132 2.37 -39.10 -28.68
CA GLY A 132 1.34 -39.39 -29.67
C GLY A 132 0.03 -38.66 -29.40
N PRO A 133 -1.02 -38.85 -30.24
CA PRO A 133 -2.32 -38.22 -30.02
C PRO A 133 -3.01 -38.72 -28.75
N CYS A 134 -3.85 -37.85 -28.15
CA CYS A 134 -4.94 -38.26 -27.27
C CYS A 134 -6.00 -38.98 -28.12
#